data_AF-A0A6N4X0L5-F1
#
_entry.id   AF-A0A6N4X0L5-F1
#
_cell.length_a   1.000
_cell.length_b   1.000
_cell.length_c   1.000
_cell.angle_alpha   90.00
_cell.angle_beta   90.00
_cell.angle_gamma   90.00
#
_symmetry.space_group_name_H-M   'P 1'
#
loop_
_entity.id
_entity.type
_entity.pdbx_description
1 polymer ?
#
loop_
_entity_poly.entity_id
_entity_poly.type
_entity_poly.pdbx_seq_one_letter_code
_entity_poly.pdbx_strand_id
1 'polypeptide(L)'
;MKKFDRIFVYIVGFILGSLLVSMIMKRRALKEEASVDPWVTHNAAAVEAGAEGLPVGLPEVIQIGKILDFGYLPNEEEAHSRVWHLNFAESYPYVRVVEDLSTGEFSYMAADQILIELADGVDVTALKPMLDELGLRLRMFNRKDQIAVVGVLSTQIDAVPVTIEALQPYSELFQSVGPDVIEFK
;
A
#
# COMPACT_ATOMS: atom_id res chain seq x y z
N MET A 1 -41.90 -32.19 -42.28
CA MET A 1 -40.86 -32.52 -41.28
C MET A 1 -41.47 -33.40 -40.21
N LYS A 2 -40.93 -34.60 -40.01
CA LYS A 2 -41.42 -35.53 -38.99
C LYS A 2 -40.93 -35.03 -37.61
N LYS A 3 -41.67 -35.30 -36.53
CA LYS A 3 -41.32 -34.81 -35.17
C LYS A 3 -39.86 -35.12 -34.76
N PHE A 4 -39.31 -36.23 -35.26
CA PHE A 4 -37.92 -36.63 -35.05
C PHE A 4 -36.89 -35.67 -35.64
N ASP A 5 -37.16 -35.08 -36.82
CA ASP A 5 -36.22 -34.14 -37.46
C ASP A 5 -36.05 -32.87 -36.60
N ARG A 6 -37.15 -32.40 -35.98
CA ARG A 6 -37.11 -31.21 -35.11
C ARG A 6 -36.33 -31.49 -33.82
N ILE A 7 -36.55 -32.65 -33.20
CA ILE A 7 -35.83 -33.05 -31.97
C ILE A 7 -34.33 -33.17 -32.25
N PHE A 8 -33.95 -33.77 -33.39
CA PHE A 8 -32.55 -33.91 -33.77
C PHE A 8 -31.87 -32.54 -33.98
N VAL A 9 -32.53 -31.60 -34.65
CA VAL A 9 -32.01 -30.24 -34.85
C VAL A 9 -31.82 -29.51 -33.52
N TYR A 10 -32.75 -29.65 -32.56
CA TYR A 10 -32.60 -29.03 -31.24
C TYR A 10 -31.44 -29.62 -30.44
N ILE A 11 -31.24 -30.94 -30.47
CA ILE A 11 -30.13 -31.59 -29.76
C ILE A 11 -28.79 -31.18 -30.36
N VAL A 12 -28.66 -31.18 -31.69
CA VAL A 12 -27.43 -30.77 -32.37
C VAL A 12 -27.12 -29.29 -32.11
N GLY A 13 -28.14 -28.43 -32.16
CA GLY A 13 -28.00 -27.00 -31.84
C GLY A 13 -27.56 -26.77 -30.39
N PHE A 14 -28.11 -27.54 -29.44
CA PHE A 14 -27.72 -27.47 -28.03
C PHE A 14 -26.26 -27.89 -27.82
N ILE A 15 -25.84 -29.02 -28.40
CA ILE A 15 -24.46 -29.51 -28.29
C ILE A 15 -23.48 -28.49 -28.89
N LEU A 16 -23.76 -27.97 -30.09
CA LEU A 16 -22.91 -26.95 -30.73
C LEU A 16 -22.86 -25.66 -29.91
N GLY A 17 -24.00 -25.22 -29.37
CA GLY A 17 -24.06 -24.05 -28.50
C GLY A 17 -23.24 -24.21 -27.21
N SER A 18 -23.38 -25.34 -26.52
CA SER A 18 -22.61 -25.64 -25.32
C SER A 18 -21.11 -25.74 -25.59
N LEU A 19 -20.69 -26.31 -26.71
CA LEU A 19 -19.28 -26.38 -27.10
C LEU A 19 -18.69 -24.99 -27.39
N LEU A 20 -19.43 -24.11 -28.07
CA LEU A 20 -19.02 -22.72 -28.31
C LEU A 20 -18.85 -21.94 -27.01
N VAL A 21 -19.81 -22.06 -26.09
CA VAL A 21 -19.73 -21.40 -24.77
C VAL A 21 -18.55 -21.94 -23.96
N SER A 22 -18.35 -23.26 -23.94
CA SER A 22 -17.22 -23.90 -23.26
C SER A 22 -15.87 -23.41 -23.81
N MET A 23 -15.75 -23.27 -25.14
CA MET A 23 -14.53 -22.74 -25.77
C MET A 23 -14.28 -21.27 -25.40
N ILE A 24 -15.32 -20.43 -25.35
CA ILE A 24 -15.21 -19.02 -24.92
C ILE A 24 -14.80 -18.93 -23.45
N MET A 25 -15.42 -19.73 -22.58
CA MET A 25 -15.08 -19.77 -21.16
C MET A 25 -13.64 -20.25 -20.95
N LYS A 26 -13.23 -21.32 -21.62
CA LYS A 26 -11.85 -21.84 -21.56
C LYS A 26 -10.84 -20.83 -22.08
N ARG A 27 -11.17 -20.08 -23.15
CA ARG A 27 -10.30 -19.02 -23.68
C ARG A 27 -10.18 -17.82 -22.73
N ARG A 28 -11.24 -17.48 -21.99
CA ARG A 28 -11.19 -16.45 -20.94
C ARG A 28 -10.36 -16.93 -19.74
N ALA A 29 -10.61 -18.14 -19.25
CA ALA A 29 -9.84 -18.74 -18.17
C ALA A 29 -8.35 -18.84 -18.50
N LEU A 30 -8.01 -19.29 -19.72
CA LEU A 30 -6.61 -19.33 -20.19
C LEU A 30 -5.98 -17.94 -20.33
N LYS A 31 -6.77 -16.90 -20.61
CA LYS A 31 -6.27 -15.51 -20.67
C LYS A 31 -6.03 -14.94 -19.28
N GLU A 32 -6.84 -15.32 -18.29
CA GLU A 32 -6.63 -15.00 -16.88
C GLU A 32 -5.44 -15.78 -16.30
N GLU A 33 -5.32 -17.09 -16.59
CA GLU A 33 -4.20 -17.92 -16.12
C GLU A 33 -2.85 -17.58 -16.78
N ALA A 34 -2.84 -17.16 -18.05
CA ALA A 34 -1.62 -16.76 -18.76
C ALA A 34 -1.25 -15.29 -18.56
N SER A 35 -2.09 -14.52 -17.86
CA SER A 35 -1.77 -13.15 -17.48
C SER A 35 -0.81 -13.20 -16.30
N VAL A 36 0.50 -13.18 -16.58
CA VAL A 36 1.51 -12.87 -15.56
C VAL A 36 1.07 -11.60 -14.84
N ASP A 37 1.00 -11.67 -13.52
CA ASP A 37 0.56 -10.54 -12.72
C ASP A 37 1.43 -9.31 -13.07
N PRO A 38 0.82 -8.20 -13.53
CA PRO A 38 1.54 -6.98 -13.86
C PRO A 38 2.46 -6.50 -12.72
N TRP A 39 2.12 -6.79 -11.46
CA TRP A 39 2.92 -6.44 -10.30
C TRP A 39 4.18 -7.28 -10.16
N VAL A 40 4.13 -8.58 -10.51
CA VAL A 40 5.33 -9.44 -10.53
C VAL A 40 6.33 -8.92 -11.56
N THR A 41 5.84 -8.55 -12.75
CA THR A 41 6.70 -7.97 -13.80
C THR A 41 7.28 -6.61 -13.36
N HIS A 42 6.48 -5.79 -12.66
CA HIS A 42 6.94 -4.49 -12.19
C HIS A 42 7.98 -4.61 -11.07
N ASN A 43 7.73 -5.47 -10.08
CA ASN A 43 8.64 -5.69 -8.96
C ASN A 43 9.94 -6.31 -9.47
N ALA A 44 9.90 -7.20 -10.46
CA ALA A 44 11.09 -7.68 -11.15
C ALA A 44 11.86 -6.52 -11.82
N ALA A 45 11.19 -5.59 -12.50
CA ALA A 45 11.84 -4.43 -13.10
C ALA A 45 12.41 -3.45 -12.05
N ALA A 46 11.75 -3.27 -10.91
CA ALA A 46 12.26 -2.48 -9.80
C ALA A 46 13.53 -3.12 -9.20
N VAL A 47 13.53 -4.46 -9.07
CA VAL A 47 14.71 -5.22 -8.64
C VAL A 47 15.84 -5.13 -9.65
N GLU A 48 15.56 -5.22 -10.96
CA GLU A 48 16.54 -4.99 -12.02
C GLU A 48 17.11 -3.57 -11.99
N ALA A 49 16.31 -2.57 -11.57
CA ALA A 49 16.74 -1.19 -11.37
C ALA A 49 17.55 -0.97 -10.08
N GLY A 50 17.75 -2.01 -9.25
CA GLY A 50 18.60 -2.00 -8.07
C GLY A 50 17.86 -2.06 -6.72
N ALA A 51 16.54 -2.20 -6.70
CA ALA A 51 15.79 -2.38 -5.45
C ALA A 51 15.96 -3.81 -4.90
N GLU A 52 15.92 -3.98 -3.58
CA GLU A 52 15.80 -5.31 -2.98
C GLU A 52 14.36 -5.82 -3.12
N GLY A 53 14.21 -7.10 -3.47
CA GLY A 53 12.88 -7.72 -3.58
C GLY A 53 12.18 -7.81 -2.23
N LEU A 54 10.85 -7.82 -2.25
CA LEU A 54 10.07 -8.02 -1.03
C LEU A 54 10.36 -9.40 -0.41
N PRO A 55 10.62 -9.48 0.90
CA PRO A 55 10.86 -10.74 1.60
C PRO A 55 9.74 -11.77 1.43
N VAL A 56 10.15 -13.03 1.24
CA VAL A 56 9.22 -14.17 1.13
C VAL A 56 8.67 -14.47 2.53
N GLY A 57 7.39 -14.16 2.75
CA GLY A 57 6.72 -14.34 4.05
C GLY A 57 5.90 -13.15 4.51
N LEU A 58 5.98 -12.01 3.82
CA LEU A 58 5.09 -10.88 4.04
C LEU A 58 3.63 -11.25 3.70
N PRO A 59 2.62 -10.61 4.31
CA PRO A 59 1.22 -10.81 3.99
C PRO A 59 0.96 -10.71 2.49
N GLU A 60 0.05 -11.54 1.95
CA GLU A 60 -0.26 -11.57 0.52
C GLU A 60 -0.65 -10.19 -0.03
N VAL A 61 -1.37 -9.40 0.78
CA VAL A 61 -1.74 -8.02 0.44
C VAL A 61 -0.50 -7.16 0.18
N ILE A 62 0.56 -7.30 0.98
CA ILE A 62 1.80 -6.54 0.81
C ILE A 62 2.57 -7.00 -0.44
N GLN A 63 2.53 -8.29 -0.76
CA GLN A 63 3.22 -8.83 -1.94
C GLN A 63 2.65 -8.33 -3.27
N ILE A 64 1.37 -7.91 -3.28
CA ILE A 64 0.70 -7.30 -4.45
C ILE A 64 1.16 -5.84 -4.66
N GLY A 65 1.79 -5.22 -3.66
CA GLY A 65 2.24 -3.83 -3.72
C GLY A 65 3.33 -3.59 -4.76
N LYS A 66 3.28 -2.42 -5.40
CA LYS A 66 4.28 -1.95 -6.35
C LYS A 66 5.47 -1.34 -5.64
N ILE A 67 6.67 -1.90 -5.78
CA ILE A 67 7.88 -1.26 -5.25
C ILE A 67 8.11 0.05 -6.00
N LEU A 68 8.01 1.17 -5.26
CA LEU A 68 8.34 2.51 -5.75
C LEU A 68 9.77 2.90 -5.41
N ASP A 69 10.19 2.59 -4.18
CA ASP A 69 11.48 2.98 -3.66
C ASP A 69 11.96 1.99 -2.61
N PHE A 70 13.28 1.90 -2.44
CA PHE A 70 13.94 0.97 -1.54
C PHE A 70 15.23 1.58 -1.00
N GLY A 71 15.57 1.27 0.24
CA GLY A 71 16.81 1.70 0.85
C GLY A 71 16.93 1.30 2.32
N TYR A 72 18.06 1.70 2.91
CA TYR A 72 18.45 1.37 4.26
C TYR A 72 18.48 2.63 5.13
N LEU A 73 18.01 2.52 6.36
CA LEU A 73 18.05 3.60 7.34
C LEU A 73 18.95 3.27 8.52
N PRO A 74 19.73 4.24 9.03
CA PRO A 74 19.87 5.61 8.52
C PRO A 74 20.67 5.72 7.21
N ASN A 75 21.54 4.76 6.92
CA ASN A 75 22.32 4.67 5.68
C ASN A 75 22.64 3.19 5.37
N GLU A 76 23.25 2.90 4.21
CA GLU A 76 23.61 1.53 3.83
C GLU A 76 24.72 0.91 4.70
N GLU A 77 25.66 1.72 5.20
CA GLU A 77 26.84 1.24 5.93
C GLU A 77 26.54 0.90 7.40
N GLU A 78 25.59 1.60 8.01
CA GLU A 78 25.13 1.47 9.40
C GLU A 78 23.63 1.17 9.44
N ALA A 79 23.15 0.38 8.48
CA ALA A 79 21.74 0.04 8.36
C ALA A 79 21.21 -0.63 9.63
N HIS A 80 20.27 0.02 10.29
CA HIS A 80 19.47 -0.55 11.37
C HIS A 80 18.13 -1.09 10.86
N SER A 81 17.61 -0.52 9.77
CA SER A 81 16.33 -0.92 9.21
C SER A 81 16.37 -0.93 7.69
N ARG A 82 15.70 -1.92 7.09
CA ARG A 82 15.41 -1.96 5.66
C ARG A 82 14.02 -1.39 5.42
N VAL A 83 13.88 -0.56 4.40
CA VAL A 83 12.62 0.12 4.11
C VAL A 83 12.23 -0.06 2.65
N TRP A 84 10.97 -0.39 2.42
CA TRP A 84 10.35 -0.41 1.10
C TRP A 84 9.17 0.55 1.07
N HIS A 85 9.08 1.35 0.03
CA HIS A 85 7.88 2.11 -0.30
C HIS A 85 7.11 1.37 -1.38
N LEU A 86 5.88 1.02 -1.06
CA LEU A 86 4.94 0.29 -1.90
C LEU A 86 3.79 1.20 -2.31
N ASN A 87 3.29 0.98 -3.52
CA ASN A 87 2.09 1.62 -4.01
C ASN A 87 0.99 0.62 -4.37
N PHE A 88 -0.24 0.98 -4.00
CA PHE A 88 -1.45 0.20 -4.30
C PHE A 88 -2.43 1.02 -5.14
N ALA A 89 -3.10 0.37 -6.08
CA ALA A 89 -4.03 1.04 -6.98
C ALA A 89 -5.38 1.42 -6.32
N GLU A 90 -5.73 0.83 -5.18
CA GLU A 90 -7.09 0.94 -4.61
C GLU A 90 -7.17 1.82 -3.35
N SER A 91 -6.91 1.27 -2.16
CA SER A 91 -7.34 1.90 -0.89
C SER A 91 -6.24 2.63 -0.12
N TYR A 92 -5.00 2.15 -0.17
CA TYR A 92 -3.85 2.75 0.52
C TYR A 92 -2.70 2.97 -0.46
N PRO A 93 -2.68 4.10 -1.17
CA PRO A 93 -1.83 4.25 -2.34
C PRO A 93 -0.33 4.27 -2.02
N TYR A 94 0.07 4.52 -0.78
CA TYR A 94 1.47 4.57 -0.38
C TYR A 94 1.69 3.92 0.99
N VAL A 95 2.28 2.73 1.00
CA VAL A 95 2.58 1.95 2.19
C VAL A 95 4.08 1.83 2.33
N ARG A 96 4.57 2.03 3.55
CA ARG A 96 5.95 1.83 3.94
C ARG A 96 6.05 0.54 4.73
N VAL A 97 6.91 -0.36 4.27
CA VAL A 97 7.29 -1.58 4.99
C VAL A 97 8.66 -1.35 5.58
N VAL A 98 8.80 -1.52 6.90
CA VAL A 98 10.07 -1.40 7.60
C VAL A 98 10.40 -2.74 8.24
N GLU A 99 11.55 -3.29 7.90
CA GLU A 99 12.16 -4.43 8.58
C GLU A 99 13.22 -3.91 9.54
N ASP A 100 13.10 -4.27 10.82
CA ASP A 100 14.17 -4.08 11.78
C ASP A 100 15.24 -5.16 11.57
N LEU A 101 16.48 -4.76 11.28
CA LEU A 101 17.57 -5.70 11.02
C LEU A 101 18.08 -6.42 12.27
N SER A 102 17.80 -5.89 13.46
CA SER A 102 18.23 -6.46 14.73
C SER A 102 17.31 -7.58 15.20
N THR A 103 16.00 -7.45 14.97
CA THR A 103 14.97 -8.40 15.40
C THR A 103 14.40 -9.23 14.26
N GLY A 104 14.48 -8.73 13.02
CA GLY A 104 13.79 -9.29 11.85
C GLY A 104 12.28 -9.01 11.83
N GLU A 105 11.79 -8.10 12.69
CA GLU A 105 10.37 -7.76 12.74
C GLU A 105 9.97 -6.80 11.62
N PHE A 106 8.81 -7.05 11.02
CA PHE A 106 8.24 -6.21 9.98
C PHE A 106 7.13 -5.34 10.56
N SER A 107 7.23 -4.04 10.31
CA SER A 107 6.18 -3.07 10.60
C SER A 107 5.68 -2.44 9.31
N TYR A 108 4.38 -2.16 9.28
CA TYR A 108 3.70 -1.61 8.12
C TYR A 108 3.05 -0.29 8.53
N MET A 109 3.26 0.75 7.74
CA MET A 109 2.74 2.08 8.04
C MET A 109 2.47 2.84 6.75
N ALA A 110 1.73 3.93 6.83
CA ALA A 110 1.57 4.80 5.68
C ALA A 110 2.89 5.53 5.36
N ALA A 111 3.25 5.61 4.09
CA ALA A 111 4.48 6.30 3.66
C ALA A 111 4.29 7.81 3.54
N ASP A 112 3.04 8.27 3.41
CA ASP A 112 2.69 9.63 3.01
C ASP A 112 1.96 10.44 4.10
N GLN A 113 1.76 9.84 5.27
CA GLN A 113 1.08 10.46 6.41
C GLN A 113 1.60 9.94 7.75
N ILE A 114 1.46 10.78 8.77
CA ILE A 114 1.79 10.48 10.16
C ILE A 114 0.61 10.83 11.05
N LEU A 115 0.57 10.18 12.21
CA LEU A 115 -0.46 10.36 13.22
C LEU A 115 0.10 11.20 14.37
N ILE A 116 -0.66 12.22 14.74
CA ILE A 116 -0.36 13.12 15.86
C ILE A 116 -1.50 12.99 16.86
N GLU A 117 -1.19 12.56 18.08
CA GLU A 117 -2.11 12.62 19.22
C GLU A 117 -1.92 13.96 19.92
N LEU A 118 -2.96 14.79 19.95
CA LEU A 118 -2.91 16.14 20.48
C LEU A 118 -2.95 16.16 22.01
N ALA A 119 -2.33 17.17 22.60
CA ALA A 119 -2.40 17.42 24.03
C ALA A 119 -3.81 17.83 24.48
N ASP A 120 -4.13 17.60 25.75
CA ASP A 120 -5.46 17.88 26.30
C ASP A 120 -5.83 19.36 26.12
N GLY A 121 -6.90 19.62 25.37
CA GLY A 121 -7.38 20.98 25.10
C GLY A 121 -6.76 21.68 23.89
N VAL A 122 -5.87 21.00 23.15
CA VAL A 122 -5.33 21.50 21.87
C VAL A 122 -6.29 21.14 20.74
N ASP A 123 -6.64 22.12 19.91
CA ASP A 123 -7.48 21.93 18.71
C ASP A 123 -6.68 22.25 17.45
N VAL A 124 -7.24 21.94 16.28
CA VAL A 124 -6.64 22.23 14.96
C VAL A 124 -6.23 23.69 14.81
N THR A 125 -6.94 24.62 15.45
CA THR A 125 -6.60 26.05 15.41
C THR A 125 -5.24 26.35 16.03
N ALA A 126 -4.82 25.60 17.05
CA ALA A 126 -3.49 25.71 17.66
C ALA A 126 -2.42 24.97 16.84
N LEU A 127 -2.83 23.92 16.11
CA LEU A 127 -1.94 23.14 15.24
C LEU A 127 -1.61 23.86 13.92
N LYS A 128 -2.56 24.62 13.37
CA LYS A 128 -2.46 25.30 12.08
C LYS A 128 -1.20 26.14 11.88
N PRO A 129 -0.81 27.03 12.81
CA PRO A 129 0.39 27.87 12.63
C PRO A 129 1.66 27.04 12.40
N MET A 130 1.84 25.97 13.18
CA MET A 130 2.95 25.05 13.02
C MET A 130 2.86 24.30 11.69
N LEU A 131 1.69 23.80 11.30
CA LEU A 131 1.53 23.09 10.03
C LEU A 131 1.83 24.00 8.83
N ASP A 132 1.39 25.24 8.87
CA ASP A 132 1.66 26.23 7.83
C ASP A 132 3.15 26.59 7.77
N GLU A 133 3.81 26.71 8.93
CA GLU A 133 5.26 26.97 9.04
C GLU A 133 6.11 25.82 8.48
N LEU A 134 5.75 24.58 8.81
CA LEU A 134 6.42 23.38 8.30
C LEU A 134 6.00 23.03 6.86
N GLY A 135 4.97 23.67 6.31
CA GLY A 135 4.40 23.33 4.99
C GLY A 135 3.63 22.01 4.96
N LEU A 136 3.21 21.51 6.13
CA LEU A 136 2.49 20.27 6.30
C LEU A 136 0.98 20.44 6.03
N ARG A 137 0.39 19.44 5.38
CA ARG A 137 -1.05 19.44 5.09
C ARG A 137 -1.80 18.57 6.08
N LEU A 138 -2.78 19.15 6.76
CA LEU A 138 -3.75 18.39 7.55
C LEU A 138 -4.68 17.61 6.62
N ARG A 139 -4.73 16.28 6.77
CA ARG A 139 -5.60 15.40 5.98
C ARG A 139 -6.88 15.05 6.71
N MET A 140 -6.76 14.70 7.98
CA MET A 140 -7.89 14.33 8.83
C MET A 140 -7.67 14.87 10.23
N PHE A 141 -8.77 15.23 10.90
CA PHE A 141 -8.76 15.58 12.30
C PHE A 141 -9.99 14.97 12.98
N ASN A 142 -9.76 14.27 14.08
CA ASN A 142 -10.79 13.71 14.91
C ASN A 142 -10.76 14.35 16.29
N ARG A 143 -11.74 15.22 16.55
CA ARG A 143 -11.87 15.94 17.83
C ARG A 143 -12.20 15.02 19.01
N LYS A 144 -12.89 13.91 18.78
CA LYS A 144 -13.29 13.00 19.88
C LYS A 144 -12.08 12.26 20.43
N ASP A 145 -11.22 11.80 19.52
CA ASP A 145 -10.06 10.99 19.87
C ASP A 145 -8.79 11.86 20.00
N GLN A 146 -8.89 13.17 19.76
CA GLN A 146 -7.77 14.13 19.79
C GLN A 146 -6.64 13.74 18.81
N ILE A 147 -6.99 13.16 17.66
CA ILE A 147 -6.02 12.70 16.66
C ILE A 147 -6.04 13.63 15.45
N ALA A 148 -4.86 14.04 15.00
CA ALA A 148 -4.64 14.73 13.74
C ALA A 148 -3.77 13.87 12.82
N VAL A 149 -4.20 13.68 11.58
CA VAL A 149 -3.41 13.01 10.53
C VAL A 149 -2.88 14.08 9.61
N VAL A 150 -1.57 14.14 9.47
CA VAL A 150 -0.88 15.11 8.62
C VAL A 150 -0.07 14.38 7.56
N GLY A 151 0.11 15.02 6.40
CA GLY A 151 1.03 14.50 5.38
C GLY A 151 2.49 14.54 5.85
N VAL A 152 3.37 13.89 5.11
CA VAL A 152 4.83 13.99 5.28
C VAL A 152 5.43 15.18 4.50
N LEU A 153 6.63 15.61 4.89
CA LEU A 153 7.36 16.71 4.25
C LEU A 153 7.95 16.37 2.87
N SER A 154 8.34 15.12 2.66
CA SER A 154 9.01 14.65 1.44
C SER A 154 8.44 13.31 0.98
N THR A 155 8.79 12.85 -0.22
CA THR A 155 8.46 11.50 -0.71
C THR A 155 9.65 10.54 -0.60
N GLN A 156 10.70 10.95 0.11
CA GLN A 156 11.92 10.16 0.29
C GLN A 156 11.73 9.05 1.33
N ILE A 157 12.64 8.09 1.36
CA ILE A 157 12.55 6.93 2.25
C ILE A 157 12.63 7.27 3.74
N ASP A 158 13.14 8.44 4.08
CA ASP A 158 13.23 9.00 5.42
C ASP A 158 12.12 10.03 5.71
N ALA A 159 11.14 10.21 4.82
CA ALA A 159 10.11 11.23 4.95
C ALA A 159 9.35 11.19 6.29
N VAL A 160 8.97 9.99 6.74
CA VAL A 160 8.29 9.78 8.03
C VAL A 160 9.18 10.20 9.21
N PRO A 161 10.37 9.60 9.43
CA PRO A 161 11.22 9.99 10.55
C PRO A 161 11.63 11.47 10.52
N VAL A 162 11.96 12.02 9.35
CA VAL A 162 12.30 13.45 9.20
C VAL A 162 11.11 14.35 9.58
N THR A 163 9.89 13.97 9.21
CA THR A 163 8.69 14.74 9.60
C THR A 163 8.45 14.66 11.11
N ILE A 164 8.67 13.50 11.73
CA ILE A 164 8.55 13.33 13.20
C ILE A 164 9.60 14.19 13.92
N GLU A 165 10.83 14.23 13.43
CA GLU A 165 11.91 15.07 13.97
C GLU A 165 11.58 16.56 13.83
N ALA A 166 11.06 16.99 12.69
CA ALA A 166 10.65 18.37 12.45
C ALA A 166 9.51 18.84 13.37
N LEU A 167 8.69 17.91 13.88
CA LEU A 167 7.61 18.20 14.82
C LEU A 167 8.08 18.27 16.27
N GLN A 168 9.22 17.65 16.64
CA GLN A 168 9.73 17.63 18.03
C GLN A 168 9.79 19.01 18.73
N PRO A 169 10.18 20.12 18.06
CA PRO A 169 10.18 21.45 18.67
C PRO A 169 8.81 21.91 19.17
N TYR A 170 7.72 21.33 18.65
CA TYR A 170 6.33 21.65 19.00
C TYR A 170 5.69 20.59 19.90
N SER A 171 6.50 19.79 20.60
CA SER A 171 6.04 18.73 21.52
C SER A 171 5.10 19.19 22.62
N GLU A 172 4.99 20.49 22.89
CA GLU A 172 3.98 21.05 23.80
C GLU A 172 2.55 20.96 23.23
N LEU A 173 2.38 20.83 21.91
CA LEU A 173 1.09 20.77 21.23
C LEU A 173 0.52 19.36 21.11
N PHE A 174 1.32 18.32 21.36
CA PHE A 174 0.94 16.93 21.14
C PHE A 174 1.45 16.01 22.26
N GLN A 175 0.68 14.97 22.60
CA GLN A 175 1.10 13.94 23.55
C GLN A 175 2.08 12.96 22.89
N SER A 176 1.78 12.58 21.65
CA SER A 176 2.60 11.63 20.90
C SER A 176 2.53 11.93 19.40
N VAL A 177 3.61 11.63 18.70
CA VAL A 177 3.70 11.68 17.23
C VAL A 177 4.32 10.38 16.78
N GLY A 178 3.68 9.72 15.83
CA GLY A 178 4.13 8.44 15.32
C GLY A 178 3.76 8.20 13.87
N PRO A 179 4.34 7.16 13.25
CA PRO A 179 3.87 6.69 11.96
C PRO A 179 2.41 6.23 12.05
N ASP A 180 1.66 6.39 10.98
CA ASP A 180 0.31 5.82 10.87
C ASP A 180 0.42 4.32 10.58
N VAL A 181 0.35 3.49 11.62
CA VAL A 181 0.59 2.04 11.54
C VAL A 181 -0.61 1.31 10.93
N ILE A 182 -0.33 0.40 10.00
CA ILE A 182 -1.33 -0.44 9.33
C ILE A 182 -1.32 -1.82 9.98
N GLU A 183 -2.38 -2.13 10.73
CA GLU A 183 -2.61 -3.47 11.27
C GLU A 183 -3.38 -4.34 10.27
N PHE A 184 -2.81 -5.48 9.88
CA PHE A 184 -3.52 -6.52 9.13
C PHE A 184 -4.30 -7.39 10.13
N LYS A 185 -5.61 -7.17 10.23
CA LYS A 185 -6.54 -8.01 11.02
C LYS A 185 -7.23 -9.06 10.18
#